data_AF-A0A7J8ZDU1-F1
#
_entry.id   AF-A0A7J8ZDU1-F1
#
_cell.length_a   1.000
_cell.length_b   1.000
_cell.length_c   1.000
_cell.angle_alpha   90.00
_cell.angle_beta   90.00
_cell.angle_gamma   90.00
#
_symmetry.space_group_name_H-M   'P 1'
#
loop_
_entity.id
_entity.type
_entity.pdbx_description
1 polymer ?
#
loop_
_entity_poly.entity_id
_entity_poly.type
_entity_poly.pdbx_seq_one_letter_code
_entity_poly.pdbx_strand_id
1 'polypeptide(L)' 'KVGIPEFLNGVGHGVETHVAKLESEIGDFQKLLVTRTLKLKKIGIPCKHRKLILKYAHKYRLGLWRPRAEPV' A
#
# COMPACT_ATOMS: atom_id res chain seq x y z
N LYS A 1 2.44 14.25 -5.01
CA LYS A 1 3.13 13.39 -4.01
C LYS A 1 2.23 12.18 -3.83
N VAL A 2 2.70 10.96 -4.08
CA VAL A 2 1.83 9.77 -4.03
C VAL A 2 1.40 9.50 -2.59
N GLY A 3 0.09 9.51 -2.34
CA GLY A 3 -0.52 9.15 -1.07
C GLY A 3 -0.77 7.65 -0.91
N ILE A 4 -1.13 7.22 0.30
CA ILE A 4 -1.55 5.84 0.58
C ILE A 4 -2.79 5.45 -0.27
N PRO A 5 -3.84 6.29 -0.42
CA PRO A 5 -5.00 5.95 -1.24
C PRO A 5 -4.64 5.75 -2.71
N GLU A 6 -3.87 6.66 -3.30
CA GLU A 6 -3.44 6.58 -4.70
C GLU A 6 -2.57 5.36 -4.97
N PHE A 7 -1.68 5.02 -4.02
CA PHE A 7 -0.88 3.81 -4.11
C PHE A 7 -1.76 2.56 -4.11
N LEU A 8 -2.72 2.46 -3.19
CA LEU A 8 -3.57 1.28 -3.06
C LEU A 8 -4.54 1.12 -4.24
N ASN A 9 -5.10 2.22 -4.75
CA ASN A 9 -5.88 2.23 -5.98
C ASN A 9 -5.04 1.78 -7.18
N GLY A 10 -3.79 2.22 -7.29
CA GLY A 10 -2.89 1.74 -8.34
C GLY A 10 -2.54 0.25 -8.22
N VAL A 11 -2.48 -0.29 -7.00
CA VAL A 11 -2.28 -1.74 -6.77
C VAL A 11 -3.52 -2.53 -7.18
N GLY A 12 -4.72 -2.00 -6.92
CA GLY A 12 -6.00 -2.62 -7.23
C GLY A 12 -6.25 -3.91 -6.44
N HIS A 13 -7.06 -4.80 -7.02
CA HIS A 13 -7.38 -6.13 -6.47
C HIS A 13 -8.00 -6.12 -5.05
N GLY A 14 -8.79 -5.08 -4.72
CA GLY A 14 -9.55 -4.99 -3.47
C GLY A 14 -8.73 -4.59 -2.23
N VAL A 15 -7.45 -4.24 -2.41
CA VAL A 15 -6.59 -3.74 -1.31
C VAL A 15 -7.00 -2.32 -0.87
N GLU A 16 -7.73 -1.61 -1.73
CA GLU A 16 -8.32 -0.27 -1.52
C GLU A 16 -9.23 -0.22 -0.27
N THR A 17 -9.89 -1.33 0.06
CA THR A 17 -10.75 -1.45 1.25
C THR A 17 -9.98 -1.31 2.57
N HIS A 18 -8.65 -1.39 2.54
CA HIS A 18 -7.78 -1.27 3.71
C HIS A 18 -7.15 0.11 3.88
N VAL A 19 -7.50 1.10 3.05
CA VAL A 19 -6.96 2.47 3.11
C VAL A 19 -7.12 3.06 4.51
N ALA A 20 -8.34 3.09 5.06
CA ALA A 20 -8.62 3.71 6.36
C ALA A 20 -7.79 3.09 7.51
N LYS A 21 -7.59 1.77 7.49
CA LYS A 21 -6.78 1.08 8.51
C LYS A 21 -5.29 1.39 8.37
N LEU A 22 -4.80 1.49 7.13
CA LEU A 22 -3.41 1.78 6.84
C LEU A 22 -3.07 3.24 7.13
N GLU A 23 -3.97 4.18 6.82
CA GLU A 23 -3.82 5.59 7.17
C GLU A 23 -3.83 5.81 8.68
N SER A 24 -4.73 5.16 9.43
CA SER A 24 -4.76 5.29 10.90
C SER A 24 -3.50 4.75 11.58
N GLU A 25 -3.02 3.55 11.17
CA GLU A 25 -1.96 2.84 11.90
C GLU A 25 -0.52 3.15 11.40
N ILE A 26 -0.38 3.54 10.14
CA ILE A 26 0.92 3.86 9.54
C ILE A 26 1.06 5.37 9.36
N GLY A 27 -0.02 6.07 8.97
CA GLY A 27 -0.07 7.51 8.74
C GLY A 27 0.63 7.97 7.46
N ASP A 28 1.89 7.57 7.28
CA ASP A 28 2.76 8.08 6.23
C ASP A 28 3.05 7.03 5.15
N PHE A 29 2.99 7.47 3.90
CA PHE A 29 3.31 6.66 2.73
C PHE A 29 4.77 6.16 2.76
N GLN A 30 5.73 6.98 3.20
CA GLN A 30 7.13 6.53 3.30
C GLN A 30 7.26 5.38 4.31
N LYS A 31 6.55 5.46 5.43
CA LYS A 31 6.48 4.37 6.41
C LYS A 31 5.84 3.12 5.82
N LEU A 32 4.82 3.23 4.97
CA LEU A 32 4.20 2.08 4.29
C LEU A 32 5.21 1.33 3.42
N LEU A 33 6.07 2.05 2.69
CA LEU A 33 7.07 1.46 1.79
C LEU A 33 8.15 0.63 2.50
N VAL A 34 8.45 0.97 3.77
CA VAL A 34 9.43 0.26 4.60
C VAL A 34 8.79 -0.72 5.60
N THR A 35 7.45 -0.76 5.65
CA THR A 35 6.72 -1.59 6.60
C THR A 35 6.95 -3.08 6.32
N ARG A 36 7.02 -3.88 7.39
CA ARG A 36 7.18 -5.34 7.33
C ARG A 36 5.85 -6.08 7.56
N THR A 37 5.81 -7.35 7.13
CA THR A 37 4.62 -8.20 7.17
C THR A 37 3.96 -8.33 8.55
N LEU A 38 4.74 -8.33 9.64
CA LEU A 38 4.21 -8.46 11.00
C LEU A 38 3.31 -7.29 11.38
N LYS A 39 3.66 -6.06 11.00
CA LYS A 39 2.83 -4.87 11.27
C LYS A 39 1.52 -4.94 10.48
N LEU A 40 1.58 -5.29 9.20
CA LEU A 40 0.39 -5.50 8.38
C LEU A 40 -0.50 -6.66 8.89
N LYS A 41 0.09 -7.69 9.50
CA LYS A 41 -0.65 -8.79 10.13
C LYS A 41 -1.40 -8.32 11.38
N LYS A 42 -0.78 -7.48 12.22
CA LYS A 42 -1.43 -6.92 13.43
C LYS A 42 -2.64 -6.05 13.08
N ILE A 43 -2.59 -5.32 11.96
CA ILE A 43 -3.70 -4.49 11.44
C ILE A 43 -4.87 -5.34 10.89
N GLY A 44 -4.69 -6.67 10.78
CA GLY A 44 -5.72 -7.59 10.31
C GLY A 44 -5.84 -7.67 8.79
N ILE A 45 -4.82 -7.27 8.03
CA ILE A 45 -4.85 -7.35 6.56
C ILE A 45 -4.67 -8.82 6.13
N PRO A 46 -5.51 -9.37 5.24
CA PRO A 46 -5.38 -10.74 4.74
C PRO A 46 -4.03 -11.03 4.08
N CYS A 47 -3.57 -12.28 4.15
CA CYS A 47 -2.24 -12.67 3.64
C CYS A 47 -2.04 -12.33 2.15
N LYS A 48 -3.08 -12.53 1.31
CA LYS A 48 -3.04 -12.18 -0.12
C LYS A 48 -2.76 -10.68 -0.32
N HIS A 49 -3.48 -9.82 0.40
CA HIS A 49 -3.31 -8.37 0.32
C HIS A 49 -1.96 -7.91 0.88
N ARG A 50 -1.46 -8.51 1.97
CA ARG A 50 -0.12 -8.20 2.50
C ARG A 50 0.98 -8.49 1.46
N LYS A 51 0.89 -9.61 0.74
CA LYS A 51 1.84 -9.96 -0.32
C LYS A 51 1.81 -8.95 -1.47
N LEU A 52 0.62 -8.52 -1.88
CA LEU A 52 0.40 -7.50 -2.91
C LEU A 52 1.02 -6.16 -2.51
N ILE A 53 0.69 -5.64 -1.32
CA ILE A 53 1.23 -4.37 -0.80
C ILE A 53 2.75 -4.39 -0.79
N LEU A 54 3.36 -5.45 -0.23
CA LEU A 54 4.82 -5.55 -0.13
C LEU A 54 5.49 -5.67 -1.51
N LYS A 55 4.88 -6.41 -2.44
CA LYS A 55 5.37 -6.54 -3.83
C LYS A 55 5.40 -5.18 -4.52
N TYR A 56 4.30 -4.44 -4.48
CA TYR A 56 4.21 -3.14 -5.14
C TYR A 56 5.00 -2.05 -4.42
N ALA A 57 5.10 -2.10 -3.08
CA ALA A 57 5.95 -1.21 -2.31
C ALA A 57 7.43 -1.39 -2.69
N HIS A 58 7.86 -2.64 -2.91
CA HIS A 58 9.21 -2.90 -3.41
C HIS A 58 9.42 -2.38 -4.84
N LYS A 59 8.48 -2.64 -5.76
CA LYS A 59 8.55 -2.10 -7.14
C LYS A 59 8.57 -0.57 -7.18
N TYR A 60 7.79 0.08 -6.30
CA TYR A 60 7.76 1.54 -6.18
C TYR A 60 9.11 2.10 -5.73
N ARG A 61 9.73 1.50 -4.71
CA ARG A 61 11.07 1.90 -4.23
C ARG A 61 12.16 1.72 -5.30
N LEU A 62 12.02 0.71 -6.16
CA LEU A 62 12.93 0.47 -7.28
C LEU A 62 12.63 1.35 -8.51
N GLY A 63 11.55 2.13 -8.51
CA GLY A 63 11.13 2.93 -9.67
C GLY A 63 10.53 2.13 -10.83
N LEU A 64 10.37 0.80 -10.68
CA LEU A 64 9.84 -0.10 -11.72
C LEU A 64 8.33 0.01 -11.91
N TRP A 65 7.65 0.65 -10.98
CA TRP A 65 6.21 0.85 -11.01
C TRP A 65 5.84 2.12 -10.29
N ARG A 66 4.85 2.84 -10.82
CA ARG A 66 4.21 3.98 -10.16
C ARG A 66 2.70 3.87 -10.37
N PRO A 67 1.88 4.19 -9.36
CA PRO A 67 0.44 4.27 -9.55
C PRO A 67 0.17 5.31 -10.63
N ARG A 68 -0.55 4.91 -11.67
CA ARG A 68 -1.01 5.81 -12.72
C ARG A 68 -2.22 6.52 -12.13
N ALA A 69 -2.09 7.82 -11.85
CA ALA A 69 -3.25 8.62 -11.49
C ALA A 69 -4.15 8.65 -12.73
N GLU A 70 -5.30 7.97 -12.67
CA GLU A 70 -6.37 8.34 -13.58
C GLU A 70 -6.75 9.79 -13.23
N PRO A 71 -6.81 10.70 -14.22
CA PRO A 71 -7.26 12.05 -13.97
C PRO A 71 -8.71 11.97 -13.47
N VAL A 72 -8.95 12.50 -12.27
CA VAL A 72 -10.30 12.81 -11.78
C VAL A 72 -10.95 13.90 -12.61
#